data_AF-A0A7S1KC24-F1
#
_entry.id   AF-A0A7S1KC24-F1
#
_cell.length_a   1.000
_cell.length_b   1.000
_cell.length_c   1.000
_cell.angle_alpha   90.00
_cell.angle_beta   90.00
_cell.angle_gamma   90.00
#
_symmetry.space_group_name_H-M   'P 1'
#
loop_
_entity.id
_entity.type
_entity.pdbx_description
1 polymer ?
#
loop_
_entity_poly.entity_id
_entity_poly.type
_entity_poly.pdbx_seq_one_letter_code
_entity_poly.pdbx_strand_id
1 'polypeptide(L)'
;MAAECTGQGTSLPASLMSGMQCYKTKICRFFVESRCQRGSDCTFAHSMEELRAKPDLRKTRICKRWLKGCCSDTYCDFAHGTVELRPPVSVYKTSLCFMWQKGRCSYE
;
A
#
# COMPACT_ATOMS: atom_id res chain seq x y z
N MET A 1 37.11 -13.51 -13.41
CA MET A 1 36.78 -13.40 -11.98
C MET A 1 36.35 -11.95 -11.72
N ALA A 2 35.19 -11.77 -11.07
CA ALA A 2 34.52 -10.52 -10.63
C ALA A 2 34.14 -9.54 -11.79
N ALA A 3 32.90 -9.51 -12.32
CA ALA A 3 31.59 -9.14 -11.73
C ALA A 3 31.52 -7.67 -11.31
N GLU A 4 31.13 -6.81 -12.26
CA GLU A 4 30.79 -5.40 -12.06
C GLU A 4 29.34 -5.29 -11.58
N CYS A 5 29.14 -4.71 -10.39
CA CYS A 5 27.82 -4.49 -9.80
C CYS A 5 27.24 -3.14 -10.25
N THR A 6 26.56 -3.10 -11.40
CA THR A 6 25.73 -1.95 -11.78
C THR A 6 24.37 -2.03 -11.07
N GLY A 7 24.28 -1.46 -9.87
CA GLY A 7 23.04 -1.23 -9.15
C GLY A 7 22.33 0.02 -9.70
N GLN A 8 21.36 -0.17 -10.60
CA GLN A 8 20.46 0.90 -11.01
C GLN A 8 19.20 0.87 -10.13
N GLY A 9 19.22 1.66 -9.06
CA GLY A 9 18.03 1.96 -8.25
C GLY A 9 17.25 3.10 -8.89
N THR A 10 16.22 2.79 -9.66
CA THR A 10 15.27 3.80 -10.13
C THR A 10 14.31 4.15 -8.98
N SER A 11 14.52 5.31 -8.36
CA SER A 11 13.60 5.86 -7.36
C SER A 11 12.30 6.29 -8.06
N LEU A 12 11.29 5.42 -8.05
CA LEU A 12 9.95 5.74 -8.54
C LEU A 12 9.30 6.79 -7.62
N PRO A 13 8.57 7.78 -8.18
CA PRO A 13 7.96 8.85 -7.40
C PRO A 13 6.87 8.31 -6.47
N ALA A 14 6.83 8.83 -5.24
CA ALA A 14 5.90 8.46 -4.18
C ALA A 14 4.40 8.56 -4.54
N SER A 15 4.07 9.23 -5.65
CA SER A 15 2.69 9.39 -6.13
C SER A 15 2.09 8.13 -6.80
N LEU A 16 2.89 7.10 -7.12
CA LEU A 16 2.41 5.84 -7.74
C LEU A 16 2.10 4.73 -6.72
N MET A 17 2.23 4.99 -5.42
CA MET A 17 2.26 3.93 -4.40
C MET A 17 0.87 3.46 -3.92
N SER A 18 -0.19 4.23 -4.18
CA SER A 18 -1.56 3.86 -3.77
C SER A 18 -2.22 2.82 -4.67
N GLY A 19 -1.70 2.59 -5.88
CA GLY A 19 -2.18 1.55 -6.81
C GLY A 19 -1.41 0.22 -6.73
N MET A 20 -0.25 0.20 -6.06
CA MET A 20 0.65 -0.96 -6.02
C MET A 20 0.07 -2.13 -5.21
N GLN A 21 -0.76 -1.83 -4.21
CA GLN A 21 -1.29 -2.83 -3.29
C GLN A 21 -2.23 -3.82 -3.98
N CYS A 22 -2.97 -3.39 -5.02
CA CYS A 22 -3.95 -4.24 -5.70
C CYS A 22 -3.55 -4.66 -7.12
N TYR A 23 -2.29 -4.45 -7.53
CA TYR A 23 -1.81 -4.84 -8.85
C TYR A 23 -1.89 -6.35 -9.09
N LYS A 24 -2.51 -6.74 -10.20
CA LYS A 24 -2.71 -8.13 -10.63
C LYS A 24 -3.38 -9.03 -9.59
N THR A 25 -4.17 -8.48 -8.65
CA THR A 25 -4.85 -9.26 -7.60
C THR A 25 -6.18 -9.89 -8.03
N LYS A 26 -6.62 -9.64 -9.27
CA LYS A 26 -7.84 -10.17 -9.89
C LYS A 26 -7.59 -10.46 -11.36
N ILE A 27 -8.24 -11.50 -11.88
CA ILE A 27 -8.23 -11.82 -13.32
C ILE A 27 -8.93 -10.70 -14.12
N CYS A 28 -8.35 -10.36 -15.26
CA CYS A 28 -8.91 -9.40 -16.20
C CYS A 28 -10.06 -10.05 -16.96
N ARG A 29 -11.29 -9.67 -16.60
CA ARG A 29 -12.49 -10.16 -17.31
C ARG A 29 -12.44 -9.89 -18.82
N PHE A 30 -11.92 -8.73 -19.23
CA PHE A 30 -11.78 -8.40 -20.65
C PHE A 30 -10.76 -9.28 -21.38
N PHE A 31 -9.75 -9.80 -20.69
CA PHE A 31 -8.80 -10.72 -21.30
C PHE A 31 -9.46 -12.07 -21.57
N VAL A 32 -10.26 -12.56 -20.62
CA VAL A 32 -11.07 -13.78 -20.78
C VAL A 32 -12.05 -13.64 -21.95
N GLU A 33 -12.66 -12.46 -22.12
CA GLU A 33 -13.54 -12.15 -23.26
C GLU A 33 -12.78 -11.84 -24.57
N SER A 34 -11.43 -11.90 -24.59
CA SER A 34 -10.59 -11.52 -25.74
C SER A 34 -10.76 -10.06 -26.21
N ARG A 35 -11.13 -9.16 -25.29
CA ARG A 35 -11.39 -7.72 -25.53
C ARG A 35 -10.41 -6.79 -24.82
N CYS A 36 -9.42 -7.33 -24.10
CA CYS A 36 -8.45 -6.50 -23.38
C CYS A 36 -7.47 -5.85 -24.36
N GLN A 37 -7.43 -4.51 -24.38
CA GLN A 37 -6.51 -3.73 -25.23
C GLN A 37 -5.25 -3.26 -24.50
N ARG A 38 -5.12 -3.56 -23.20
CA ARG A 38 -4.03 -3.05 -22.34
C ARG A 38 -2.75 -3.88 -22.37
N GLY A 39 -2.76 -5.04 -23.02
CA GLY A 39 -1.57 -5.91 -23.11
C GLY A 39 -0.89 -6.15 -21.76
N SER A 40 0.44 -6.03 -21.74
CA SER A 40 1.29 -6.16 -20.55
C SER A 40 1.02 -5.09 -19.48
N ASP A 41 0.56 -3.90 -19.89
CA ASP A 41 0.28 -2.78 -18.97
C ASP A 41 -1.06 -2.95 -18.23
N CYS A 42 -1.80 -4.01 -18.51
CA CYS A 42 -3.02 -4.32 -17.80
C CYS A 42 -2.75 -4.56 -16.32
N THR A 43 -3.37 -3.75 -15.46
CA THR A 43 -3.24 -3.89 -13.99
C THR A 43 -3.95 -5.12 -13.40
N PHE A 44 -4.65 -5.90 -14.23
CA PHE A 44 -5.36 -7.13 -13.88
C PHE A 44 -4.65 -8.33 -14.52
N ALA A 45 -4.71 -9.48 -13.87
CA ALA A 45 -4.00 -10.69 -14.31
C ALA A 45 -4.65 -11.28 -15.56
N HIS A 46 -3.84 -11.58 -16.58
CA HIS A 46 -4.29 -12.25 -17.80
C HIS A 46 -4.23 -13.78 -17.67
N SER A 47 -3.54 -14.29 -16.65
CA SER A 47 -3.47 -15.71 -16.36
C SER A 47 -3.39 -15.97 -14.85
N MET A 48 -3.43 -17.24 -14.45
CA MET A 48 -3.28 -17.60 -13.04
C MET A 48 -1.85 -17.38 -12.54
N GLU A 49 -0.86 -17.48 -13.43
CA GLU A 49 0.54 -17.21 -13.12
C GLU A 49 0.78 -15.72 -12.84
N GLU A 50 0.05 -14.83 -13.52
CA GLU A 50 0.08 -13.40 -13.24
C GLU A 50 -0.71 -13.00 -11.98
N LEU A 51 -1.61 -13.86 -11.49
CA LEU A 51 -2.52 -13.55 -10.39
C LEU A 51 -1.77 -13.50 -9.06
N ARG A 52 -1.70 -12.29 -8.49
CA ARG A 52 -1.05 -12.03 -7.21
C ARG A 52 -2.03 -12.23 -6.05
N ALA A 53 -1.50 -12.68 -4.91
CA ALA A 53 -2.26 -12.72 -3.67
C ALA A 53 -2.72 -11.30 -3.28
N LYS A 54 -3.94 -11.21 -2.72
CA LYS A 54 -4.43 -9.95 -2.17
C LYS A 54 -3.56 -9.54 -0.97
N PRO A 55 -3.17 -8.27 -0.85
CA PRO A 55 -2.46 -7.80 0.32
C PRO A 55 -3.39 -7.90 1.55
N ASP A 56 -2.80 -8.12 2.71
CA ASP A 56 -3.51 -7.96 3.98
C ASP A 56 -3.69 -6.46 4.26
N LEU A 57 -4.94 -6.00 4.23
CA LEU A 57 -5.29 -4.60 4.50
C LEU A 57 -5.81 -4.40 5.92
N ARG A 58 -5.80 -5.44 6.77
CA ARG A 58 -6.24 -5.33 8.15
C ARG A 58 -5.30 -4.40 8.92
N LYS A 59 -5.92 -3.56 9.75
CA LYS A 59 -5.26 -2.60 10.62
C LYS A 59 -4.38 -1.58 9.88
N THR A 60 -4.56 -1.38 8.58
CA THR A 60 -3.78 -0.39 7.79
C THR A 60 -4.19 1.07 8.02
N ARG A 61 -5.34 1.30 8.67
CA ARG A 61 -5.90 2.62 8.98
C ARG A 61 -6.52 2.62 10.37
N ILE A 62 -6.52 3.78 11.02
CA ILE A 62 -7.16 3.98 12.33
C ILE A 62 -8.68 3.83 12.23
N CYS A 63 -9.25 3.10 13.17
CA CYS A 63 -10.70 2.95 13.33
C CYS A 63 -11.32 4.30 13.72
N LYS A 64 -12.16 4.86 12.86
CA LYS A 64 -12.83 6.15 13.14
C LYS A 64 -13.76 6.06 14.35
N ARG A 65 -14.33 4.88 14.63
CA ARG A 65 -15.19 4.65 15.79
C ARG A 65 -14.40 4.51 17.09
N TRP A 66 -13.23 3.86 17.03
CA TRP A 66 -12.28 3.85 18.16
C TRP A 66 -11.85 5.27 18.53
N LEU A 67 -11.51 6.11 17.55
CA LEU A 67 -11.13 7.50 17.80
C LEU A 67 -12.25 8.31 18.48
N LYS A 68 -13.50 7.90 18.28
CA LYS A 68 -14.68 8.48 18.94
C LYS A 68 -15.03 7.80 20.28
N GLY A 69 -14.24 6.83 20.73
CA GLY A 69 -14.47 6.05 21.95
C GLY A 69 -15.61 5.02 21.87
N CYS A 70 -16.14 4.71 20.69
CA CYS A 70 -17.34 3.87 20.51
C CYS A 70 -17.08 2.55 19.75
N CYS A 71 -15.84 2.07 19.76
CA CYS A 71 -15.48 0.75 19.25
C CYS A 71 -14.61 0.05 20.29
N SER A 72 -14.98 -1.18 20.64
CA SER A 72 -14.24 -2.06 21.56
C SER A 72 -14.08 -3.47 21.00
N ASP A 73 -14.38 -3.64 19.69
CA ASP A 73 -14.29 -4.92 19.01
C ASP A 73 -12.83 -5.35 18.80
N THR A 74 -12.46 -6.50 19.37
CA THR A 74 -11.11 -7.08 19.26
C THR A 74 -10.80 -7.58 17.85
N TYR A 75 -11.82 -7.89 17.05
CA TYR A 75 -11.69 -8.36 15.67
C TYR A 75 -11.82 -7.23 14.63
N CYS A 76 -11.94 -5.97 15.06
CA CYS A 76 -12.10 -4.83 14.17
C CYS A 76 -11.02 -4.80 13.08
N ASP A 77 -11.40 -4.71 11.81
CA ASP A 77 -10.44 -4.64 10.70
C ASP A 77 -9.62 -3.35 10.67
N PHE A 78 -9.97 -2.37 11.50
CA PHE A 78 -9.25 -1.10 11.63
C PHE A 78 -8.47 -1.06 12.94
N ALA A 79 -7.40 -0.26 12.97
CA ALA A 79 -6.49 -0.15 14.11
C ALA A 79 -7.08 0.71 15.24
N HIS A 80 -7.04 0.18 16.47
CA HIS A 80 -7.39 0.86 17.71
C HIS A 80 -6.16 1.58 18.29
N GLY A 81 -5.66 2.57 17.55
CA GLY A 81 -4.46 3.33 17.92
C GLY A 81 -3.22 2.94 17.11
N THR A 82 -2.09 3.57 17.42
CA THR A 82 -0.84 3.42 16.66
C THR A 82 -0.16 2.07 16.86
N VAL A 83 -0.39 1.41 18.00
CA VAL A 83 0.16 0.08 18.32
C VAL A 83 -0.40 -0.99 17.38
N GLU A 84 -1.69 -0.93 17.08
CA GLU A 84 -2.32 -1.85 16.13
C GLU A 84 -2.11 -1.43 14.67
N LEU A 85 -1.78 -0.17 14.41
CA LEU A 85 -1.69 0.38 13.06
C LEU A 85 -0.52 -0.24 12.30
N ARG A 86 -0.83 -0.87 11.16
CA ARG A 86 0.13 -1.47 10.22
C ARG A 86 0.18 -0.65 8.94
N PRO A 87 0.79 0.54 8.95
CA PRO A 87 0.89 1.33 7.73
C PRO A 87 1.81 0.60 6.74
N PRO A 88 1.57 0.74 5.42
CA PRO A 88 2.55 0.32 4.44
C PRO A 88 3.90 0.97 4.75
N VAL A 89 4.98 0.21 4.62
CA VAL A 89 6.36 0.66 4.91
C VAL A 89 6.75 1.94 4.15
N SER A 90 6.04 2.24 3.06
CA SER A 90 6.29 3.37 2.19
C SER A 90 5.46 4.63 2.46
N VAL A 91 4.62 4.66 3.51
CA VAL A 91 3.77 5.84 3.80
C VAL A 91 3.86 6.35 5.23
N TYR A 92 4.51 5.63 6.14
CA TYR A 92 4.65 6.06 7.53
C TYR A 92 5.93 6.85 7.75
N LYS A 93 5.82 8.07 8.30
CA LYS A 93 6.96 8.98 8.54
C LYS A 93 7.82 9.24 7.30
N THR A 94 7.23 9.17 6.11
CA THR A 94 7.96 9.38 4.86
C THR A 94 8.14 10.84 4.47
N SER A 95 7.42 11.75 5.13
CA SER A 95 7.60 13.20 4.99
C SER A 95 7.84 13.84 6.35
N LEU A 96 8.70 14.86 6.39
CA LEU A 96 8.96 15.64 7.58
C LEU A 96 7.66 16.27 8.10
N CYS A 97 7.44 16.18 9.41
CA CYS A 97 6.35 16.88 10.05
C CYS A 97 6.60 18.39 9.91
N PHE A 98 5.74 19.06 9.15
CA PHE A 98 5.84 20.50 8.91
C PHE A 98 5.82 21.32 10.20
N MET A 99 5.08 20.88 11.21
CA MET A 99 5.02 21.55 12.51
C MET A 99 6.31 21.34 13.31
N TRP A 100 6.96 20.18 13.18
CA TRP A 100 8.27 19.93 13.78
C TRP A 100 9.35 20.76 13.08
N GLN A 101 9.31 20.82 11.75
CA GLN A 101 10.21 21.67 10.96
C GLN A 101 10.10 23.15 11.36
N LYS A 102 8.92 23.60 11.81
CA LYS A 102 8.68 24.95 12.33
C LYS A 102 8.92 25.10 13.83
N GLY A 103 9.40 24.07 14.53
CA GLY A 103 9.68 24.11 15.97
C GLY A 103 8.45 24.18 16.88
N ARG A 104 7.28 23.73 16.40
CA ARG A 104 5.98 23.84 17.12
C ARG A 104 5.26 22.51 17.28
N CYS A 105 5.95 21.37 17.09
CA CYS A 105 5.34 20.05 17.27
C CYS A 105 5.36 19.66 18.75
N SER A 106 4.19 19.31 19.29
CA SER A 106 3.99 18.98 20.71
C SER A 106 4.16 17.49 21.04
N TYR A 107 4.49 16.67 20.04
CA TYR A 107 4.82 15.26 20.22
C TYR A 107 6.35 15.13 20.15
N GLU A 108 6.95 14.74 21.28
CA GLU A 108 8.38 14.38 21.41
C GLU A 108 8.70 13.06 20.68
#